data_AF-A0A7V8TVH2-F1
#
_entry.id   AF-A0A7V8TVH2-F1
#
_cell.length_a   1.000
_cell.length_b   1.000
_cell.length_c   1.000
_cell.angle_alpha   90.00
_cell.angle_beta   90.00
_cell.angle_gamma   90.00
#
_symmetry.space_group_name_H-M   'P 1'
#
loop_
_entity.id
_entity.type
_entity.pdbx_description
1 polymer ?
#
loop_
_entity_poly.entity_id
_entity_poly.type
_entity_poly.pdbx_seq_one_letter_code
_entity_poly.pdbx_strand_id
1 'polypeptide(L)' 'SFGIKRVEYHCAECGVHHGHVFDDGSTSSQKRFCNNGLCLIFKPEN' A
#
# COMPACT_ATOMS: atom_id res chain seq x y z
N SER A 1 15.48 -5.33 -1.20
CA SER A 1 15.10 -4.37 -0.14
C SER A 1 16.37 -3.82 0.52
N PHE A 2 16.37 -2.59 1.04
CA PHE A 2 17.56 -1.93 1.62
C PHE A 2 17.89 -2.38 3.06
N GLY A 3 17.65 -3.66 3.40
CA GLY A 3 17.85 -4.15 4.79
C GLY A 3 16.86 -3.64 5.83
N ILE A 4 15.92 -2.76 5.45
CA ILE A 4 14.86 -2.26 6.33
C ILE A 4 13.71 -3.26 6.36
N LYS A 5 13.30 -3.68 7.57
CA LYS A 5 12.10 -4.49 7.77
C LYS A 5 10.86 -3.65 7.45
N ARG A 6 10.09 -4.09 6.47
CA ARG A 6 8.79 -3.52 6.06
C ARG A 6 7.85 -4.68 5.74
N VAL A 7 6.55 -4.44 5.86
CA VAL A 7 5.53 -5.42 5.44
C VAL A 7 5.07 -5.04 4.04
N GLU A 8 5.41 -5.86 3.05
CA GLU A 8 4.98 -5.71 1.66
C GLU A 8 3.55 -6.22 1.48
N TYR A 9 2.77 -5.57 0.61
CA TYR A 9 1.45 -6.09 0.19
C TYR A 9 1.26 -5.99 -1.32
N HIS A 10 0.36 -6.84 -1.80
CA HIS A 10 0.09 -7.07 -3.21
C HIS A 10 -1.41 -6.90 -3.49
N CYS A 11 -1.76 -6.68 -4.75
CA CYS A 11 -3.14 -6.80 -5.19
C CYS A 11 -3.66 -8.22 -4.90
N ALA A 12 -4.81 -8.33 -4.25
CA ALA A 12 -5.40 -9.63 -3.94
C ALA A 12 -5.82 -10.41 -5.21
N GLU A 13 -6.10 -9.70 -6.31
CA GLU A 13 -6.55 -10.30 -7.57
C GLU A 13 -5.37 -10.69 -8.48
N CYS A 14 -4.49 -9.74 -8.81
CA CYS A 14 -3.41 -9.97 -9.79
C CYS A 14 -2.04 -10.28 -9.17
N GLY A 15 -1.91 -10.18 -7.83
CA GLY A 15 -0.66 -10.45 -7.13
C GLY A 15 0.47 -9.44 -7.40
N VAL A 16 0.23 -8.36 -8.15
CA VAL A 16 1.24 -7.34 -8.43
C VAL A 16 1.54 -6.52 -7.18
N HIS A 17 2.82 -6.17 -7.01
CA HIS A 17 3.29 -5.29 -5.94
C HIS A 17 2.54 -3.95 -5.94
N HIS A 18 1.94 -3.59 -4.80
CA HIS A 18 1.32 -2.27 -4.62
C HIS A 18 2.16 -1.36 -3.72
N GLY A 19 2.85 -1.92 -2.72
CA GLY A 19 3.64 -1.13 -1.79
C GLY A 19 3.85 -1.79 -0.44
N HIS A 20 3.81 -0.99 0.62
CA HIS A 20 4.07 -1.44 1.99
C HIS A 20 3.07 -0.87 3.00
N VAL A 21 2.86 -1.60 4.09
CA VAL A 21 2.05 -1.17 5.24
C VAL A 21 2.93 -0.93 6.47
N PHE A 22 2.59 0.11 7.23
CA PHE A 22 3.27 0.56 8.45
C PHE A 22 2.27 0.80 9.58
N ASP A 23 2.75 0.79 10.84
CA ASP A 23 1.95 0.96 12.06
C ASP A 23 1.95 2.42 12.59
N ASP A 24 2.22 3.38 11.72
CA ASP A 24 2.32 4.83 12.01
C ASP A 24 1.20 5.64 11.34
N GLY A 25 0.06 5.01 11.07
CA GLY A 25 -1.11 5.66 10.48
C GLY A 25 -1.81 6.61 11.45
N SER A 26 -2.36 7.71 10.92
CA SER A 26 -3.12 8.70 11.69
C SER A 26 -4.58 8.30 11.97
N THR A 27 -5.05 7.22 11.38
CA THR A 27 -6.43 6.71 11.54
C THR A 27 -6.54 5.79 12.77
N SER A 28 -7.76 5.45 13.16
CA SER A 28 -8.02 4.54 14.29
C SER A 28 -7.37 3.15 14.14
N SER A 29 -7.13 2.69 12.90
CA SER A 29 -6.45 1.43 12.64
C SER A 29 -4.94 1.49 12.87
N GLN A 30 -4.36 2.70 12.97
CA GLN A 30 -2.92 2.96 13.01
C GLN A 30 -2.16 2.40 11.80
N LYS A 31 -2.84 1.94 10.76
CA LYS A 31 -2.20 1.41 9.56
C LYS A 31 -2.04 2.50 8.51
N ARG A 32 -0.82 2.68 8.02
CA ARG A 32 -0.52 3.55 6.86
C ARG A 32 -0.15 2.69 5.66
N PHE A 33 -0.96 2.77 4.61
CA PHE A 33 -0.71 2.08 3.33
C PHE A 33 0.02 3.02 2.38
N CYS A 34 1.28 2.71 2.09
CA CYS A 34 2.10 3.44 1.13
C CYS A 34 2.02 2.75 -0.23
N ASN A 35 1.13 3.24 -1.10
CA ASN A 35 0.93 2.73 -2.47
C ASN A 35 1.87 3.41 -3.46
N ASN A 36 2.28 2.66 -4.49
CA ASN A 36 2.88 3.25 -5.69
C ASN A 36 1.79 3.73 -6.65
N GLY A 37 1.87 4.99 -7.08
CA GLY A 37 0.93 5.57 -8.05
C GLY A 37 0.92 4.87 -9.40
N LEU A 38 2.05 4.27 -9.82
CA LEU A 38 2.14 3.48 -11.06
C LEU A 38 1.21 2.25 -11.06
N CYS A 39 0.88 1.75 -9.88
CA CYS A 39 0.03 0.56 -9.71
C CYS A 39 -1.47 0.90 -9.66
N LEU A 40 -1.85 2.18 -9.78
CA LEU A 40 -3.22 2.65 -9.56
C LEU A 40 -3.77 3.36 -10.80
N ILE A 41 -5.06 3.17 -11.04
CA ILE A 41 -5.85 3.95 -12.01
C ILE A 41 -6.94 4.65 -11.21
N PHE A 42 -6.92 5.99 -11.18
CA PHE A 42 -7.95 6.77 -10.50
C PHE A 42 -9.23 6.78 -11.33
N LYS A 43 -10.36 6.43 -10.72
CA LYS A 43 -11.69 6.49 -11.35
C LYS A 43 -12.48 7.61 -10.66
N PRO A 44 -13.01 8.59 -11.41
CA PRO A 44 -13.85 9.63 -10.82
C PRO A 44 -15.13 9.03 -10.23
N GLU A 45 -15.65 9.68 -9.19
CA GLU A 45 -16.98 9.37 -8.63
C GLU A 45 -18.07 9.91 -9.57
N ASN A 46 -19.17 9.17 -9.70
CA ASN A 46 -20.30 9.52 -10.56
C ASN A 46 -21.17 10.62 -9.94
#